data_AF-A0A7X7KEQ8-F1
#
_entry.id   AF-A0A7X7KEQ8-F1
#
_cell.length_a   1.000
_cell.length_b   1.000
_cell.length_c   1.000
_cell.angle_alpha   90.00
_cell.angle_beta   90.00
_cell.angle_gamma   90.00
#
_symmetry.space_group_name_H-M   'P 1'
#
loop_
_entity.id
_entity.type
_entity.pdbx_description
1 polymer ?
#
loop_
_entity_poly.entity_id
_entity_poly.type
_entity_poly.pdbx_seq_one_letter_code
_entity_poly.pdbx_strand_id
1 'polypeptide(L)'
;MSNEFDPYLRWLGIRDPERPPNHYRLLGVADFEDDPDVLANAADRQMSHVRTFQTGPHSNDSQRLLNELAAAKICLLNAEKKAAYDAQLLRRRAAFPPAPPPAPLLKAPPIEPPAPPSSVYLETPIVVPDPPRTKLYSAPRRRSSAVPFALAMLGVLVLLAIGLVFFYFRFQI
;
A
#
# COMPACT_ATOMS: atom_id res chain seq x y z
N MET A 1 4.60 -29.11 14.18
CA MET A 1 4.92 -27.91 13.37
C MET A 1 3.68 -27.04 13.34
N SER A 2 3.42 -26.27 14.41
CA SER A 2 2.30 -25.33 14.45
C SER A 2 2.63 -24.15 13.52
N ASN A 3 2.17 -24.25 12.27
CA ASN A 3 2.15 -23.14 11.34
C ASN A 3 1.03 -22.21 11.80
N GLU A 4 1.28 -21.45 12.87
CA GLU A 4 0.31 -20.54 13.47
C GLU A 4 -0.15 -19.53 12.42
N PHE A 5 -1.46 -19.28 12.38
CA PHE A 5 -2.03 -18.40 11.38
C PHE A 5 -1.59 -16.96 11.64
N ASP A 6 -0.76 -16.41 10.76
CA ASP A 6 -0.34 -15.01 10.82
C ASP A 6 -1.27 -14.14 9.95
N PRO A 7 -2.21 -13.37 10.55
CA PRO A 7 -3.15 -12.54 9.80
C PRO A 7 -2.46 -11.39 9.07
N TYR A 8 -1.34 -10.87 9.59
CA TYR A 8 -0.61 -9.78 8.94
C TYR A 8 0.04 -10.26 7.65
N LEU A 9 0.64 -11.45 7.67
CA LEU A 9 1.21 -12.06 6.47
C LEU A 9 0.11 -12.49 5.49
N ARG A 10 -0.92 -13.17 5.98
CA ARG A 10 -1.95 -13.81 5.14
C ARG A 10 -2.91 -12.83 4.50
N TRP A 11 -3.27 -11.74 5.18
CA TRP A 11 -4.25 -10.77 4.67
C TRP A 11 -3.61 -9.45 4.24
N LEU A 12 -2.60 -8.95 4.96
CA LEU A 12 -1.97 -7.67 4.63
C LEU A 12 -0.65 -7.81 3.86
N GLY A 13 -0.14 -9.03 3.68
CA GLY A 13 1.13 -9.28 2.99
C GLY A 13 2.37 -8.78 3.74
N ILE A 14 2.25 -8.48 5.05
CA ILE A 14 3.34 -7.92 5.85
C ILE A 14 4.26 -9.06 6.30
N ARG A 15 5.40 -9.18 5.62
CA ARG A 15 6.47 -10.16 5.89
C ARG A 15 7.47 -9.71 6.97
N ASP A 16 7.39 -8.45 7.38
CA ASP A 16 8.31 -7.90 8.36
C ASP A 16 8.23 -8.70 9.67
N PRO A 17 9.36 -9.23 10.17
CA PRO A 17 9.39 -9.91 11.46
C PRO A 17 9.18 -8.96 12.65
N GLU A 18 9.34 -7.64 12.47
CA GLU A 18 9.09 -6.67 13.53
C GLU A 18 7.59 -6.60 13.84
N ARG A 19 7.23 -6.95 15.08
CA ARG A 19 5.85 -6.95 15.58
C ARG A 19 5.71 -6.06 16.81
N PRO A 20 4.62 -5.28 16.92
CA PRO A 20 3.57 -5.09 15.91
C PRO A 20 4.03 -4.21 14.73
N PRO A 21 3.48 -4.38 13.51
CA PRO A 21 3.73 -3.47 12.41
C PRO A 21 3.35 -2.03 12.77
N ASN A 22 4.09 -1.05 12.22
CA ASN A 22 3.74 0.35 12.40
C ASN A 22 2.42 0.71 11.67
N HIS A 23 1.81 1.86 12.00
CA HIS A 23 0.53 2.28 11.42
C HIS A 23 0.57 2.42 9.89
N TYR A 24 1.66 2.96 9.33
CA TYR A 24 1.83 3.10 7.88
C TYR A 24 1.87 1.72 7.18
N ARG A 25 2.53 0.74 7.80
CA ARG A 25 2.61 -0.63 7.30
C ARG A 25 1.28 -1.36 7.38
N LEU A 26 0.50 -1.14 8.45
CA LEU A 26 -0.86 -1.67 8.55
C LEU A 26 -1.74 -1.14 7.41
N LEU A 27 -1.61 0.14 7.04
CA LEU A 27 -2.36 0.72 5.93
C LEU A 27 -1.80 0.32 4.55
N GLY A 28 -0.54 -0.13 4.49
CA GLY A 28 0.15 -0.49 3.25
C GLY A 28 0.56 0.75 2.44
N VAL A 29 1.04 1.79 3.12
CA VAL A 29 1.56 3.03 2.52
C VAL A 29 3.03 3.24 2.90
N ALA A 30 3.67 4.24 2.29
CA ALA A 30 5.01 4.66 2.66
C ALA A 30 5.03 5.21 4.11
N ASP A 31 6.14 5.02 4.82
CA ASP A 31 6.30 5.63 6.13
C ASP A 31 6.32 7.16 5.98
N PHE A 32 5.63 7.86 6.89
CA PHE A 32 5.49 9.33 6.87
C PHE A 32 4.74 9.89 5.66
N GLU A 33 3.82 9.12 5.07
CA GLU A 33 2.88 9.66 4.08
C GLU A 33 2.12 10.87 4.65
N ASP A 34 2.07 11.97 3.89
CA ASP A 34 1.52 13.25 4.34
C ASP A 34 0.15 13.55 3.74
N ASP A 35 -0.20 12.91 2.62
CA ASP A 35 -1.49 13.12 1.97
C ASP A 35 -2.63 12.42 2.76
N PRO A 36 -3.56 13.19 3.36
CA PRO A 36 -4.67 12.61 4.14
C PRO A 36 -5.62 11.77 3.28
N ASP A 37 -5.77 12.08 1.98
CA ASP A 37 -6.64 11.31 1.09
C ASP A 37 -6.00 9.96 0.77
N VAL A 38 -4.68 9.91 0.59
CA VAL A 38 -3.94 8.63 0.42
C VAL A 38 -4.09 7.76 1.67
N LEU A 39 -3.92 8.35 2.85
CA LEU A 39 -4.08 7.65 4.13
C LEU A 39 -5.51 7.12 4.33
N ALA A 40 -6.53 7.94 4.05
CA ALA A 40 -7.93 7.57 4.20
C ALA A 40 -8.30 6.43 3.24
N ASN A 41 -7.96 6.56 1.96
CA ASN A 41 -8.22 5.54 0.95
C ASN A 41 -7.50 4.23 1.25
N ALA A 42 -6.26 4.29 1.75
CA ALA A 42 -5.52 3.11 2.15
C ALA A 42 -6.17 2.39 3.33
N ALA A 43 -6.58 3.12 4.36
CA ALA A 43 -7.29 2.54 5.49
C ALA A 43 -8.60 1.88 5.08
N ASP A 44 -9.41 2.55 4.25
CA ASP A 44 -10.69 2.00 3.81
C ASP A 44 -10.53 0.73 2.97
N ARG A 45 -9.51 0.69 2.10
CA ARG A 45 -9.16 -0.53 1.35
C ARG A 45 -8.78 -1.69 2.27
N GLN A 46 -7.89 -1.47 3.23
CA GLN A 46 -7.46 -2.52 4.16
C GLN A 46 -8.61 -3.01 5.04
N MET A 47 -9.40 -2.09 5.60
CA MET A 47 -10.55 -2.45 6.43
C MET A 47 -11.60 -3.22 5.63
N SER A 48 -11.87 -2.82 4.38
CA SER A 48 -12.78 -3.55 3.49
C SER A 48 -12.29 -4.98 3.22
N HIS A 49 -10.99 -5.15 2.96
CA HIS A 49 -10.41 -6.47 2.76
C HIS A 49 -10.53 -7.35 4.00
N VAL A 50 -10.14 -6.84 5.18
CA VAL A 50 -10.16 -7.62 6.42
C VAL A 50 -11.59 -7.97 6.86
N ARG A 51 -12.57 -7.10 6.59
CA ARG A 51 -14.00 -7.37 6.84
C ARG A 51 -14.50 -8.64 6.15
N THR A 52 -13.91 -9.02 5.01
CA THR A 52 -14.31 -10.24 4.27
C THR A 52 -14.07 -11.54 5.06
N PHE A 53 -13.24 -11.50 6.12
CA PHE A 53 -12.90 -12.66 6.95
C PHE A 53 -13.66 -12.72 8.28
N GLN A 54 -14.57 -11.77 8.56
CA GLN A 54 -15.29 -11.66 9.84
C GLN A 54 -16.14 -12.87 10.20
N THR A 55 -16.66 -13.60 9.21
CA THR A 55 -17.51 -14.77 9.43
C THR A 55 -16.74 -16.10 9.27
N GLY A 56 -15.41 -16.04 9.12
CA GLY A 56 -14.58 -17.21 8.89
C GLY A 56 -13.98 -17.84 10.16
N PRO A 57 -13.17 -18.91 10.01
CA PRO A 57 -12.48 -19.57 11.14
C PRO A 57 -11.56 -18.66 11.96
N HIS A 58 -11.10 -17.55 11.36
CA HIS A 58 -10.24 -16.55 11.96
C HIS A 58 -10.98 -15.24 12.29
N SER A 59 -12.28 -15.32 12.62
CA SER A 59 -13.12 -14.14 12.93
C SER A 59 -12.52 -13.26 14.03
N ASN A 60 -12.00 -13.86 15.10
CA ASN A 60 -11.33 -13.15 16.19
C ASN A 60 -10.10 -12.38 15.71
N ASP A 61 -9.27 -12.97 14.84
CA ASP A 61 -8.11 -12.29 14.26
C ASP A 61 -8.52 -11.13 13.37
N SER A 62 -9.58 -11.31 12.57
CA SER A 62 -10.10 -10.24 11.71
C SER A 62 -10.63 -9.07 12.52
N GLN A 63 -11.32 -9.33 13.64
CA GLN A 63 -11.81 -8.28 14.52
C GLN A 63 -10.67 -7.52 15.20
N ARG A 64 -9.65 -8.24 15.68
CA ARG A 64 -8.43 -7.63 16.25
C ARG A 64 -7.77 -6.71 15.22
N LEU A 65 -7.55 -7.21 14.01
CA LEU A 65 -6.88 -6.46 12.96
C LEU A 65 -7.69 -5.24 12.50
N LEU A 66 -9.02 -5.32 12.50
CA LEU A 66 -9.89 -4.17 12.21
C LEU A 66 -9.80 -3.08 13.29
N ASN A 67 -9.66 -3.46 14.56
CA ASN A 67 -9.46 -2.50 15.63
C ASN A 67 -8.11 -1.78 15.48
N GLU A 68 -7.05 -2.51 15.11
CA GLU A 68 -5.73 -1.93 14.83
C GLU A 68 -5.75 -1.01 13.62
N LEU A 69 -6.39 -1.41 12.51
CA LEU A 69 -6.57 -0.57 11.33
C LEU A 69 -7.37 0.70 11.63
N ALA A 70 -8.41 0.61 12.47
CA ALA A 70 -9.18 1.77 12.91
C ALA A 70 -8.33 2.72 13.76
N ALA A 71 -7.52 2.19 14.69
CA ALA A 71 -6.61 2.98 15.50
C ALA A 71 -5.55 3.68 14.63
N ALA A 72 -4.98 2.99 13.65
CA ALA A 72 -4.05 3.55 12.68
C ALA A 72 -4.70 4.69 11.89
N LYS A 73 -5.92 4.49 11.36
CA LYS A 73 -6.68 5.53 10.64
C LYS A 73 -6.91 6.77 11.50
N ILE A 74 -7.38 6.60 12.73
CA ILE A 74 -7.64 7.71 13.67
C ILE A 74 -6.36 8.47 14.02
N CYS A 75 -5.24 7.75 14.18
CA CYS A 75 -3.95 8.35 14.49
C CYS A 75 -3.40 9.15 13.30
N LEU A 76 -3.35 8.54 12.12
CA LEU A 76 -2.69 9.13 10.95
C LEU A 76 -3.51 10.24 10.28
N LEU A 77 -4.84 10.21 10.35
CA LEU A 77 -5.68 11.29 9.81
C LEU A 77 -5.84 12.50 10.75
N ASN A 78 -5.40 12.39 12.00
CA ASN A 78 -5.36 13.51 12.92
C ASN A 78 -3.95 14.11 12.93
N ALA A 79 -3.80 15.35 12.44
CA ALA A 79 -2.49 15.99 12.26
C ALA A 79 -1.63 16.02 13.53
N GLU A 80 -2.22 16.31 14.69
CA GLU A 80 -1.51 16.36 15.97
C GLU A 80 -1.04 14.97 16.41
N LYS A 81 -1.92 13.97 16.32
CA LYS A 81 -1.60 12.58 16.66
C LYS A 81 -0.55 12.00 15.71
N LYS A 82 -0.66 12.27 14.41
CA LYS A 82 0.32 11.88 13.40
C LYS A 82 1.70 12.47 13.74
N ALA A 83 1.77 13.78 14.01
CA ALA A 83 3.04 14.42 14.34
C ALA A 83 3.71 13.81 15.59
N ALA A 84 2.92 13.56 16.65
CA ALA A 84 3.42 12.89 17.85
C ALA A 84 3.90 11.45 17.58
N TYR A 85 3.14 10.71 16.76
CA TYR A 85 3.48 9.36 16.35
C TYR A 85 4.75 9.30 15.51
N ASP A 86 4.89 10.20 14.53
CA ASP A 86 6.05 10.30 13.65
C ASP A 86 7.32 10.62 14.46
N ALA A 87 7.22 11.54 15.42
CA ALA A 87 8.31 11.85 16.34
C ALA A 87 8.71 10.62 17.17
N GLN A 88 7.75 9.82 17.64
CA GLN A 88 8.03 8.58 18.35
C GLN A 88 8.73 7.55 17.45
N LEU A 89 8.28 7.40 16.20
CA LEU A 89 8.83 6.45 15.24
C LEU A 89 10.28 6.80 14.88
N LEU A 90 10.56 8.08 14.67
CA LEU A 90 11.93 8.57 14.43
C LEU A 90 12.85 8.32 15.63
N ARG A 91 12.38 8.57 16.85
CA ARG A 91 13.15 8.28 18.08
C ARG A 91 13.46 6.79 18.23
N ARG A 92 12.50 5.90 17.93
CA ARG A 92 12.73 4.43 17.97
C ARG A 92 13.79 4.00 16.95
N ARG A 93 13.72 4.52 15.72
CA ARG A 93 14.73 4.23 14.68
C ARG A 93 16.13 4.73 15.04
N ALA A 94 16.21 5.88 15.70
CA ALA A 94 17.49 6.40 16.17
C ALA A 94 18.08 5.56 17.31
N ALA A 95 17.24 5.03 18.20
CA ALA A 95 17.67 4.17 19.31
C ALA A 95 18.08 2.77 18.85
N PHE A 96 17.44 2.25 17.81
CA PHE A 96 17.74 0.93 17.22
C PHE A 96 18.00 1.10 15.71
N PRO A 97 19.18 1.60 15.32
CA PRO A 97 19.51 1.69 13.91
C PRO A 97 19.49 0.30 13.29
N PRO A 98 18.97 0.14 12.06
CA PRO A 98 19.03 -1.13 11.36
C PRO A 98 20.49 -1.57 11.26
N ALA A 99 20.74 -2.87 11.46
CA ALA A 99 22.08 -3.41 11.35
C ALA A 99 22.70 -2.94 10.03
N PRO A 100 23.96 -2.46 10.04
CA PRO A 100 24.61 -2.08 8.80
C PRO A 100 24.55 -3.28 7.84
N PRO A 101 24.33 -3.05 6.53
CA PRO A 101 24.35 -4.13 5.57
C PRO A 101 25.64 -4.93 5.77
N PRO A 102 25.59 -6.28 5.66
CA PRO A 102 26.79 -7.09 5.81
C PRO A 102 27.85 -6.48 4.90
N ALA A 103 29.00 -6.11 5.49
CA ALA A 103 30.10 -5.52 4.75
C ALA A 103 30.32 -6.38 3.50
N PRO A 104 30.48 -5.78 2.31
CA PRO A 104 30.71 -6.56 1.11
C PRO A 104 31.86 -7.50 1.41
N LEU A 105 31.57 -8.82 1.44
CA LEU A 105 32.62 -9.82 1.45
C LEU A 105 33.53 -9.42 0.29
N LEU A 106 34.75 -8.98 0.61
CA LEU A 106 35.76 -8.59 -0.36
C LEU A 106 35.65 -9.61 -1.49
N LYS A 107 35.17 -9.16 -2.66
CA LYS A 107 35.13 -9.99 -3.86
C LYS A 107 36.55 -10.52 -3.98
N ALA A 108 36.71 -11.83 -3.86
CA ALA A 108 37.98 -12.47 -4.18
C ALA A 108 38.45 -11.90 -5.53
N PRO A 109 39.74 -11.57 -5.67
CA PRO A 109 40.24 -10.98 -6.91
C PRO A 109 39.78 -11.85 -8.08
N PRO A 110 39.25 -11.26 -9.16
CA PRO A 110 38.88 -12.01 -10.35
C PRO A 110 40.07 -12.87 -10.77
N ILE A 111 39.90 -14.19 -10.76
CA ILE A 111 40.82 -15.08 -11.46
C ILE A 111 40.64 -14.69 -12.94
N GLU A 112 41.63 -13.99 -13.46
CA GLU A 112 41.67 -13.51 -14.83
C GLU A 112 41.60 -14.73 -15.76
N PRO A 113 40.55 -14.90 -16.59
CA PRO A 113 40.50 -16.00 -17.54
C PRO A 113 41.64 -15.85 -18.55
N PRO A 114 42.35 -16.94 -18.91
CA PRO A 114 43.42 -16.84 -19.90
C PRO A 114 42.83 -16.38 -21.24
N ALA A 115 43.46 -15.37 -21.83
CA ALA A 115 43.04 -14.75 -23.09
C ALA A 115 42.81 -15.81 -24.19
N PRO A 116 41.67 -15.77 -24.91
CA PRO A 116 41.47 -16.63 -26.07
C PRO A 116 42.39 -16.20 -27.22
N PRO A 117 43.03 -17.14 -27.95
CA PRO A 117 43.82 -16.79 -29.12
C PRO A 117 42.93 -16.19 -30.21
N SER A 118 43.42 -15.10 -30.81
CA SER A 118 42.79 -14.38 -31.91
C SER A 118 42.35 -15.34 -33.01
N SER A 119 41.04 -15.58 -33.11
CA SER A 119 40.46 -16.25 -34.28
C SER A 119 40.16 -15.18 -35.31
N VAL A 120 40.78 -15.35 -36.48
CA VAL A 120 40.57 -14.57 -37.68
C VAL A 120 39.10 -14.64 -38.06
N TYR A 121 38.38 -13.52 -37.93
CA TYR A 121 37.04 -13.40 -38.47
C TYR A 121 37.16 -13.22 -39.99
N LEU A 122 36.82 -14.25 -40.75
CA LEU A 122 36.53 -14.12 -42.18
C LEU A 122 35.18 -13.39 -42.31
N GLU A 123 35.22 -12.12 -42.71
CA GLU A 123 34.03 -11.36 -43.10
C GLU A 123 33.30 -12.09 -44.23
N THR A 124 32.09 -12.56 -43.94
CA THR A 124 31.10 -12.84 -44.97
C THR A 124 30.13 -11.66 -45.01
N PRO A 125 29.91 -11.00 -46.15
CA PRO A 125 29.02 -9.86 -46.21
C PRO A 125 27.57 -10.35 -46.06
N ILE A 126 26.95 -9.99 -44.94
CA ILE A 126 25.52 -10.18 -44.74
C ILE A 126 24.80 -9.08 -45.54
N VAL A 127 24.13 -9.47 -46.62
CA VAL A 127 23.18 -8.61 -47.33
C VAL A 127 21.96 -8.41 -46.43
N VAL A 128 21.81 -7.21 -45.87
CA VAL A 128 20.64 -6.81 -45.07
C VAL A 128 19.59 -6.21 -46.00
N PRO A 129 18.41 -6.81 -46.18
CA PRO A 129 17.32 -6.14 -46.87
C PRO A 129 16.71 -5.03 -46.00
N ASP A 130 16.52 -3.85 -46.61
CA ASP A 130 15.96 -2.65 -45.99
C ASP A 130 14.55 -2.90 -45.43
N PRO A 131 14.24 -2.54 -44.16
CA PRO A 131 12.90 -2.65 -43.62
C PRO A 131 11.97 -1.53 -44.16
N PRO A 132 10.69 -1.82 -44.45
CA PRO A 132 9.75 -0.82 -44.92
C PRO A 132 9.41 0.19 -43.82
N ARG A 133 9.57 1.49 -44.12
CA ARG A 133 9.21 2.62 -43.25
C ARG A 133 7.70 2.67 -42.99
N THR A 134 7.26 2.14 -41.85
CA THR A 134 5.90 2.36 -41.35
C THR A 134 5.79 3.71 -40.64
N LYS A 135 4.86 4.54 -41.13
CA LYS A 135 4.61 5.91 -40.70
C LYS A 135 4.29 5.99 -39.20
N LEU A 136 4.88 7.00 -38.56
CA LEU A 136 4.60 7.48 -37.21
C LEU A 136 3.08 7.66 -37.01
N TYR A 137 2.48 6.82 -36.17
CA TYR A 137 1.14 7.08 -35.64
C TYR A 137 1.26 8.04 -34.44
N SER A 138 0.72 9.23 -34.64
CA SER A 138 0.51 10.26 -33.62
C SER A 138 -0.47 9.77 -32.54
N ALA A 139 -0.08 9.91 -31.27
CA ALA A 139 -0.93 9.64 -30.12
C ALA A 139 -2.07 10.68 -29.98
N PRO A 140 -3.32 10.28 -29.69
CA PRO A 140 -4.35 11.23 -29.32
C PRO A 140 -4.36 11.55 -27.81
N ARG A 141 -4.51 12.85 -27.54
CA ARG A 141 -4.58 13.56 -26.26
C ARG A 141 -5.79 13.16 -25.39
N ARG A 142 -5.52 13.07 -24.09
CA ARG A 142 -6.34 13.36 -22.89
C ARG A 142 -7.82 13.72 -23.12
N ARG A 143 -8.73 12.96 -22.49
CA ARG A 143 -10.13 13.37 -22.30
C ARG A 143 -10.52 13.16 -20.83
N SER A 144 -10.71 14.28 -20.12
CA SER A 144 -11.27 14.35 -18.77
C SER A 144 -12.78 14.16 -18.83
N SER A 145 -13.32 13.22 -18.06
CA SER A 145 -14.76 13.05 -17.85
C SER A 145 -15.17 13.60 -16.49
N ALA A 146 -15.90 14.71 -16.49
CA ALA A 146 -16.74 15.14 -15.38
C ALA A 146 -17.99 14.25 -15.34
N VAL A 147 -18.34 13.73 -14.16
CA VAL A 147 -19.56 12.93 -13.95
C VAL A 147 -20.55 13.78 -13.12
N PRO A 148 -21.80 13.96 -13.57
CA PRO A 148 -22.76 14.84 -12.89
C PRO A 148 -23.45 14.21 -11.68
N PHE A 149 -23.65 15.04 -10.66
CA PHE A 149 -24.41 14.81 -9.43
C PHE A 149 -25.88 14.48 -9.73
N ALA A 150 -26.30 13.22 -9.51
CA ALA A 150 -27.73 12.85 -9.53
C ALA A 150 -28.18 11.94 -8.36
N LEU A 151 -27.30 11.62 -7.40
CA LEU A 151 -27.65 10.77 -6.24
C LEU A 151 -27.73 11.53 -4.90
N ALA A 152 -27.47 12.84 -4.88
CA ALA A 152 -27.46 13.64 -3.64
C ALA A 152 -28.86 13.95 -3.08
N MET A 153 -29.93 13.82 -3.86
CA MET A 153 -31.29 14.20 -3.42
C MET A 153 -32.03 13.11 -2.62
N LEU A 154 -31.69 11.83 -2.82
CA LEU A 154 -32.39 10.73 -2.12
C LEU A 154 -31.91 10.58 -0.65
N GLY A 155 -30.63 10.84 -0.39
CA GLY A 155 -30.05 10.72 0.96
C GLY A 155 -30.57 11.77 1.95
N VAL A 156 -30.87 12.99 1.48
CA VAL A 156 -31.38 14.09 2.32
C VAL A 156 -32.80 13.81 2.79
N LEU A 157 -33.65 13.21 1.95
CA LEU A 157 -35.03 12.84 2.31
C LEU A 157 -35.08 11.73 3.37
N VAL A 158 -34.18 10.75 3.29
CA VAL A 158 -34.09 9.66 4.28
C VAL A 158 -33.61 10.19 5.63
N LEU A 159 -32.64 11.10 5.63
CA LEU A 159 -32.15 11.72 6.87
C LEU A 159 -33.20 12.61 7.55
N LEU A 160 -34.02 13.34 6.78
CA LEU A 160 -35.13 14.14 7.31
C LEU A 160 -36.23 13.26 7.92
N ALA A 161 -36.57 12.14 7.28
CA ALA A 161 -37.58 11.21 7.81
C ALA A 161 -37.12 10.57 9.14
N ILE A 162 -35.86 10.18 9.23
CA ILE A 162 -35.29 9.58 10.46
C ILE A 162 -35.25 10.62 11.59
N GLY A 163 -34.87 11.87 11.30
CA GLY A 163 -34.89 12.95 12.28
C GLY A 163 -36.28 13.25 12.83
N LEU A 164 -37.31 13.24 11.98
CA LEU A 164 -38.71 13.45 12.39
C LEU A 164 -39.22 12.35 13.31
N VAL A 165 -38.89 11.08 13.04
CA VAL A 165 -39.24 9.95 13.91
C VAL A 165 -38.56 10.08 15.27
N PHE A 166 -37.26 10.42 15.29
CA PHE A 166 -36.52 10.58 16.55
C PHE A 166 -37.03 11.75 17.40
N PHE A 167 -37.41 12.85 16.78
CA PHE A 167 -38.02 14.01 17.46
C PHE A 167 -39.38 13.65 18.07
N TYR A 168 -40.22 12.92 17.32
CA TYR A 168 -41.55 12.51 17.79
C TYR A 168 -41.49 11.60 19.01
N PHE A 169 -40.54 10.65 19.05
CA PHE A 169 -40.35 9.75 20.19
C PHE A 169 -39.75 10.44 21.43
N ARG A 170 -38.94 11.49 21.25
CA ARG A 170 -38.33 12.22 22.37
C ARG A 170 -39.28 13.19 23.06
N PHE A 171 -40.42 13.53 22.45
CA PHE A 171 -41.44 14.42 23.03
C PHE A 171 -42.60 13.68 23.73
N GLN A 172 -42.59 12.34 23.69
CA GLN A 172 -43.58 11.45 24.35
C GLN A 172 -43.08 10.85 25.68
N ILE A 173 -41.89 11.27 26.16
CA ILE A 173 -41.30 10.91 27.46
C ILE A 173 -41.16 12.21 28.27
#